data_AF-A0A0H2RUN3-F1
#
_entry.id   AF-A0A0H2RUN3-F1
#
_cell.length_a   1.000
_cell.length_b   1.000
_cell.length_c   1.000
_cell.angle_alpha   90.00
_cell.angle_beta   90.00
_cell.angle_gamma   90.00
#
_symmetry.space_group_name_H-M   'P 1'
#
loop_
_entity.id
_entity.type
_entity.pdbx_description
1 polymer ?
#
loop_
_entity_poly.entity_id
_entity_poly.type
_entity_poly.pdbx_seq_one_letter_code
_entity_poly.pdbx_strand_id
1 'polypeptide(L)'
;MLHRFLAVRGTLMRRCHSNVKKGRKGVNRPSKSPRPPPPIPVMKLVDSIFDPALAIMLAACSIFIYDYFLSLEDEVYLIWTRPWRKGKVAYLMTKAFSVLFVISTTIVVQSVINNTSDDNPTLNAFDKAGGFTYFLTISLVYISAQSILGSRVYALYGNKRLHLVGLILLCCVLPLAVPFIEVLSGTNVFEGLPQILYPQARRCFLS
;
A
#
# COMPACT_ATOMS: atom_id res chain seq x y z
N MET A 1 -15.75 -24.64 17.45
CA MET A 1 -15.67 -24.99 16.02
C MET A 1 -14.31 -24.68 15.35
N LEU A 2 -13.26 -24.32 16.11
CA LEU A 2 -11.95 -23.92 15.55
C LEU A 2 -10.93 -25.06 15.40
N HIS A 3 -11.23 -26.27 15.92
CA HIS A 3 -10.23 -27.34 16.05
C HIS A 3 -10.17 -28.34 14.87
N ARG A 4 -11.04 -28.21 13.86
CA ARG A 4 -11.10 -29.14 12.72
C ARG A 4 -10.38 -28.66 11.45
N PHE A 5 -9.87 -27.43 11.40
CA PHE A 5 -9.23 -26.88 10.20
C PHE A 5 -7.72 -27.16 10.10
N LEU A 6 -7.05 -27.57 11.18
CA LEU A 6 -5.59 -27.80 11.18
C LEU A 6 -5.17 -29.20 10.71
N ALA A 7 -6.09 -30.15 10.53
CA ALA A 7 -5.75 -31.54 10.20
C ALA A 7 -5.61 -31.84 8.70
N VAL A 8 -6.04 -30.94 7.79
CA VAL A 8 -6.10 -31.24 6.35
C VAL A 8 -4.87 -30.74 5.57
N ARG A 9 -4.03 -29.89 6.18
CA ARG A 9 -2.89 -29.27 5.47
C ARG A 9 -1.59 -30.11 5.46
N GLY A 10 -1.60 -31.30 6.07
CA GLY A 10 -0.39 -32.11 6.30
C GLY A 10 0.00 -33.11 5.21
N THR A 11 -0.85 -33.39 4.22
CA THR A 11 -0.70 -34.61 3.38
C THR A 11 -0.40 -34.38 1.90
N LEU A 12 -0.32 -33.14 1.42
CA LEU A 12 -0.19 -32.86 -0.02
C LEU A 12 1.19 -32.39 -0.50
N MET A 13 2.19 -32.33 0.39
CA MET A 13 3.54 -31.82 0.05
C MET A 13 4.64 -32.90 -0.01
N ARG A 14 4.29 -34.17 -0.32
CA ARG A 14 5.26 -35.29 -0.36
C ARG A 14 5.42 -36.00 -1.70
N ARG A 15 4.85 -35.51 -2.81
CA ARG A 15 4.76 -36.32 -4.06
C ARG A 15 5.26 -35.73 -5.37
N CYS A 16 6.07 -34.67 -5.37
CA CYS A 16 6.66 -34.11 -6.59
C CYS A 16 8.21 -34.10 -6.60
N HIS A 17 8.87 -35.11 -6.03
CA HIS A 17 10.33 -35.21 -6.06
C HIS A 17 10.88 -36.50 -6.68
N SER A 18 10.11 -37.16 -7.56
CA SER A 18 10.59 -38.34 -8.27
C SER A 18 10.23 -38.27 -9.75
N ASN A 19 11.29 -38.23 -10.59
CA ASN A 19 11.33 -38.53 -12.03
C ASN A 19 11.76 -37.40 -12.98
N VAL A 20 12.91 -36.75 -12.72
CA VAL A 20 13.72 -36.15 -13.79
C VAL A 20 15.17 -36.62 -13.71
N LYS A 21 15.38 -37.91 -13.99
CA LYS A 21 16.68 -38.44 -14.44
C LYS A 21 16.43 -39.52 -15.50
N LYS A 22 16.20 -39.09 -16.75
CA LYS A 22 16.44 -39.94 -17.92
C LYS A 22 17.46 -39.25 -18.81
N GLY A 23 18.66 -39.81 -18.79
CA GLY A 23 19.78 -39.41 -19.62
C GLY A 23 19.42 -39.47 -21.09
N ARG A 24 19.62 -38.35 -21.79
CA ARG A 24 19.55 -38.27 -23.24
C ARG A 24 20.97 -38.37 -23.78
N LYS A 25 21.28 -39.51 -24.39
CA LYS A 25 22.52 -39.75 -25.15
C LYS A 25 22.64 -38.71 -26.26
N GLY A 26 23.83 -38.13 -26.36
CA GLY A 26 24.18 -37.08 -27.33
C GLY A 26 24.06 -37.57 -28.76
N VAL A 27 23.17 -36.93 -29.50
CA VAL A 27 23.15 -36.93 -30.97
C VAL A 27 23.79 -35.62 -31.39
N ASN A 28 25.03 -35.68 -31.89
CA ASN A 28 25.73 -34.55 -32.50
C ASN A 28 24.96 -34.12 -33.75
N ARG A 29 24.16 -33.05 -33.63
CA ARG A 29 23.57 -32.37 -34.78
C ARG A 29 24.57 -31.35 -35.36
N PRO A 30 24.66 -31.25 -36.69
CA PRO A 30 25.53 -30.29 -37.35
C PRO A 30 25.13 -28.86 -36.97
N SER A 31 26.16 -28.04 -36.72
CA SER A 31 26.10 -26.62 -36.38
C SER A 31 25.22 -25.87 -37.39
N LYS A 32 23.97 -25.57 -36.99
CA LYS A 32 23.10 -24.68 -37.74
C LYS A 32 23.58 -23.26 -37.54
N SER A 33 23.86 -22.59 -38.65
CA SER A 33 24.09 -21.15 -38.79
C SER A 33 23.34 -20.32 -37.74
N PRO A 34 23.98 -19.29 -37.13
CA PRO A 34 23.33 -18.39 -36.18
C PRO A 34 22.06 -17.83 -36.81
N ARG A 35 20.90 -18.12 -36.21
CA ARG A 35 19.67 -17.45 -36.65
C ARG A 35 19.76 -15.99 -36.23
N PRO A 36 19.30 -15.05 -37.07
CA PRO A 36 19.16 -13.66 -36.64
C PRO A 36 18.29 -13.61 -35.37
N PRO A 37 18.64 -12.76 -34.40
CA PRO A 37 17.87 -12.63 -33.18
C PRO A 37 16.41 -12.29 -33.53
N PRO A 38 15.42 -12.95 -32.91
CA PRO A 38 14.02 -12.63 -33.16
C PRO A 38 13.78 -11.15 -32.84
N PRO A 39 12.98 -10.43 -33.64
CA PRO A 39 12.65 -9.04 -33.38
C PRO A 39 12.03 -8.94 -31.98
N ILE A 40 12.67 -8.15 -31.12
CA ILE A 40 12.21 -7.89 -29.76
C ILE A 40 10.83 -7.21 -29.89
N PRO A 41 9.75 -7.77 -29.31
CA PRO A 41 8.41 -7.22 -29.46
C PRO A 41 8.31 -5.93 -28.65
N VAL A 42 8.60 -4.80 -29.31
CA VAL A 42 8.42 -3.42 -28.79
C VAL A 42 7.01 -3.18 -28.21
N MET A 43 6.03 -3.97 -28.61
CA MET A 43 4.64 -3.90 -28.13
C MET A 43 4.49 -4.20 -26.63
N LYS A 44 5.34 -5.05 -26.04
CA LYS A 44 5.25 -5.37 -24.60
C LYS A 44 5.66 -4.20 -23.69
N LEU A 45 6.45 -3.25 -24.20
CA LEU A 45 6.89 -2.12 -23.40
C LEU A 45 5.77 -1.08 -23.21
N VAL A 46 4.96 -0.87 -24.25
CA VAL A 46 3.85 0.10 -24.23
C VAL A 46 2.73 -0.35 -23.30
N ASP A 47 2.39 -1.64 -23.31
CA ASP A 47 1.38 -2.20 -22.41
C ASP A 47 1.81 -2.14 -20.94
N SER A 48 3.12 -2.21 -20.67
CA SER A 48 3.65 -2.08 -19.30
C SER A 48 3.74 -0.63 -18.82
N ILE A 49 3.78 0.34 -19.73
CA ILE A 49 3.79 1.78 -19.41
C ILE A 49 2.37 2.27 -19.06
N PHE A 50 1.34 1.65 -19.64
CA PHE A 50 -0.07 2.00 -19.41
C PHE A 50 -0.76 1.12 -18.36
N ASP A 51 -0.07 0.79 -17.27
CA ASP A 51 -0.76 0.19 -16.13
C ASP A 51 -1.68 1.26 -15.50
N PRO A 52 -3.02 1.12 -15.57
CA PRO A 52 -3.95 2.15 -15.11
C PRO A 52 -3.76 2.46 -13.60
N ALA A 53 -3.28 1.49 -12.83
CA ALA A 53 -2.99 1.68 -11.41
C ALA A 53 -1.86 2.71 -11.20
N LEU A 54 -0.78 2.61 -11.97
CA LEU A 54 0.35 3.52 -11.89
C LEU A 54 -0.04 4.92 -12.35
N ALA A 55 -0.85 5.02 -13.42
CA ALA A 55 -1.39 6.29 -13.89
C ALA A 55 -2.25 7.00 -12.84
N ILE A 56 -3.15 6.27 -12.16
CA ILE A 56 -3.99 6.81 -11.08
C ILE A 56 -3.13 7.25 -9.88
N MET A 57 -2.11 6.47 -9.51
CA MET A 57 -1.20 6.82 -8.41
C MET A 57 -0.37 8.07 -8.73
N LEU A 58 0.15 8.18 -9.95
CA LEU A 58 0.86 9.38 -10.40
C LEU A 58 -0.06 10.61 -10.43
N ALA A 59 -1.29 10.46 -10.95
CA ALA A 59 -2.28 11.52 -10.94
C ALA A 59 -2.59 11.98 -9.50
N ALA A 60 -2.84 11.05 -8.58
CA ALA A 60 -3.08 11.35 -7.17
C ALA A 60 -1.88 12.04 -6.51
N CYS A 61 -0.65 11.55 -6.75
CA CYS A 61 0.57 12.21 -6.26
C CYS A 61 0.72 13.62 -6.84
N SER A 62 0.45 13.82 -8.13
CA SER A 62 0.56 15.14 -8.76
C SER A 62 -0.44 16.15 -8.18
N ILE A 63 -1.68 15.72 -7.94
CA ILE A 63 -2.72 16.55 -7.30
C ILE A 63 -2.31 16.88 -5.87
N PHE A 64 -1.78 15.90 -5.13
CA PHE A 64 -1.31 16.10 -3.76
C PHE A 64 -0.15 17.09 -3.69
N ILE A 65 0.84 16.97 -4.59
CA ILE A 65 1.97 17.89 -4.68
C ILE A 65 1.48 19.30 -5.05
N TYR A 66 0.55 19.40 -5.99
CA TYR A 66 -0.04 20.68 -6.39
C TYR A 66 -0.76 21.38 -5.23
N ASP A 67 -1.62 20.65 -4.50
CA ASP A 67 -2.31 21.17 -3.31
C ASP A 67 -1.33 21.56 -2.20
N TYR A 68 -0.24 20.79 -2.05
CA TYR A 68 0.83 21.11 -1.12
C TYR A 68 1.53 22.43 -1.45
N PHE A 69 1.82 22.69 -2.72
CA PHE A 69 2.42 23.96 -3.14
C PHE A 69 1.46 25.14 -3.02
N LEU A 70 0.19 24.93 -3.36
CA LEU A 70 -0.83 25.97 -3.27
C LEU A 70 -1.02 26.45 -1.83
N SER A 71 -1.01 25.52 -0.87
CA SER A 71 -1.13 25.82 0.56
C SER A 71 0.14 26.43 1.17
N LEU A 72 1.30 26.21 0.55
CA LEU A 72 2.59 26.65 1.09
C LEU A 72 2.73 28.18 1.15
N GLU A 73 2.21 28.92 0.18
CA GLU A 73 2.32 30.39 0.16
C GLU A 73 1.61 31.03 1.36
N ASP A 74 0.35 30.64 1.59
CA ASP A 74 -0.44 31.08 2.73
C ASP A 74 0.21 30.65 4.05
N GLU A 75 0.77 29.44 4.10
CA GLU A 75 1.47 28.93 5.28
C GLU A 75 2.73 29.72 5.60
N VAL A 76 3.54 30.05 4.60
CA VAL A 76 4.74 30.85 4.80
C VAL A 76 4.36 32.18 5.46
N TYR A 77 3.33 32.84 4.93
CA TYR A 77 2.87 34.09 5.49
C TYR A 77 2.29 33.95 6.91
N LEU A 78 1.39 32.99 7.15
CA LEU A 78 0.66 32.83 8.42
C LEU A 78 1.50 32.22 9.54
N ILE A 79 2.36 31.26 9.22
CA ILE A 79 3.04 30.40 10.20
C ILE A 79 4.42 30.93 10.53
N TRP A 80 5.15 31.50 9.56
CA TRP A 80 6.54 31.91 9.80
C TRP A 80 6.65 33.28 10.45
N THR A 81 5.68 34.15 10.24
CA THR A 81 5.64 35.49 10.87
C THR A 81 5.22 35.44 12.34
N ARG A 82 4.55 34.35 12.79
CA ARG A 82 4.03 34.24 14.16
C ARG A 82 4.95 33.47 15.12
N PRO A 83 4.98 33.86 16.41
CA PRO A 83 5.74 33.14 17.44
C PRO A 83 5.25 31.69 17.58
N TRP A 84 6.16 30.80 17.96
CA TRP A 84 5.92 29.37 18.08
C TRP A 84 4.79 29.08 19.10
N ARG A 85 3.62 28.69 18.57
CA ARG A 85 2.46 28.21 19.35
C ARG A 85 2.27 26.72 19.14
N LYS A 86 1.61 26.04 20.08
CA LYS A 86 1.30 24.60 20.01
C LYS A 86 0.60 24.19 18.70
N GLY A 87 -0.26 25.07 18.15
CA GLY A 87 -0.90 24.86 16.86
C GLY A 87 0.07 24.75 15.67
N LYS A 88 1.19 25.47 15.71
CA LYS A 88 2.24 25.40 14.67
C LYS A 88 2.92 24.04 14.64
N VAL A 89 3.19 23.46 15.82
CA VAL A 89 3.78 22.11 15.93
C VAL A 89 2.81 21.05 15.42
N ALA A 90 1.55 21.10 15.84
CA ALA A 90 0.53 20.16 15.36
C ALA A 90 0.35 20.24 13.83
N TYR A 91 0.40 21.46 13.29
CA TYR A 91 0.33 21.69 11.85
C TYR A 91 1.52 21.09 11.09
N LEU A 92 2.75 21.39 11.54
CA LEU A 92 3.98 20.86 10.96
C LEU A 92 4.02 19.32 11.02
N MET A 93 3.55 18.74 12.12
CA MET A 93 3.44 17.29 12.26
C MET A 93 2.52 16.70 11.18
N THR A 94 1.31 17.25 11.00
CA THR A 94 0.38 16.79 9.96
C THR A 94 1.01 16.82 8.58
N LYS A 95 1.70 17.92 8.21
CA LYS A 95 2.42 18.03 6.94
C LYS A 95 3.54 16.99 6.82
N ALA A 96 4.35 16.82 7.85
CA ALA A 96 5.43 15.83 7.86
C ALA A 96 4.88 14.41 7.67
N PHE A 97 3.76 14.09 8.30
CA PHE A 97 3.10 12.80 8.16
C PHE A 97 2.56 12.56 6.75
N SER A 98 1.99 13.56 6.10
CA SER A 98 1.51 13.40 4.72
C SER A 98 2.67 13.16 3.74
N VAL A 99 3.80 13.85 3.92
CA VAL A 99 5.01 13.60 3.11
C VAL A 99 5.57 12.19 3.36
N LEU A 100 5.66 11.77 4.63
CA LEU A 100 6.08 10.42 4.98
C LEU A 100 5.17 9.35 4.37
N PHE A 101 3.86 9.60 4.31
CA PHE A 101 2.92 8.71 3.64
C PHE A 101 3.26 8.54 2.15
N VAL A 102 3.44 9.64 1.41
CA VAL A 102 3.80 9.60 -0.02
C VAL A 102 5.13 8.89 -0.26
N ILE A 103 6.14 9.12 0.61
CA ILE A 103 7.42 8.43 0.51
C ILE A 103 7.24 6.93 0.76
N SER A 104 6.51 6.56 1.83
CA SER A 104 6.25 5.17 2.18
C SER A 104 5.50 4.44 1.07
N THR A 105 4.49 5.06 0.45
CA THR A 105 3.75 4.43 -0.65
C THR A 105 4.64 4.24 -1.88
N THR A 106 5.49 5.22 -2.20
CA THR A 106 6.44 5.11 -3.32
C THR A 106 7.44 3.96 -3.12
N ILE A 107 7.96 3.79 -1.90
CA ILE A 107 8.88 2.68 -1.56
C ILE A 107 8.19 1.32 -1.72
N VAL A 108 6.95 1.21 -1.25
CA VAL A 108 6.17 -0.04 -1.37
C VAL A 108 5.87 -0.37 -2.83
N VAL A 109 5.48 0.61 -3.64
CA VAL A 109 5.24 0.40 -5.07
C VAL A 109 6.52 -0.03 -5.78
N GLN A 110 7.65 0.62 -5.48
CA GLN A 110 8.93 0.25 -6.06
C GLN A 110 9.36 -1.17 -5.67
N SER A 111 9.12 -1.57 -4.42
CA SER A 111 9.46 -2.93 -3.97
C SER A 111 8.60 -3.99 -4.66
N VAL A 112 7.30 -3.73 -4.86
CA VAL A 112 6.40 -4.62 -5.61
C VAL A 112 6.87 -4.80 -7.05
N ILE A 113 7.25 -3.71 -7.73
CA ILE A 113 7.74 -3.76 -9.12
C ILE A 113 9.03 -4.58 -9.19
N ASN A 114 9.99 -4.34 -8.30
CA ASN A 114 11.29 -5.01 -8.32
C ASN A 114 11.22 -6.50 -7.96
N ASN A 115 10.25 -6.91 -7.13
CA ASN A 115 10.14 -8.27 -6.61
C ASN A 115 9.46 -9.27 -7.56
N THR A 116 9.02 -8.86 -8.74
CA THR A 116 8.37 -9.78 -9.71
C THR A 116 9.31 -10.80 -10.35
N SER A 117 10.62 -10.73 -10.10
CA SER A 117 11.61 -11.51 -10.85
C SER A 117 12.20 -12.73 -10.14
N ASP A 118 12.10 -12.87 -8.81
CA ASP A 118 12.77 -13.96 -8.08
C ASP A 118 11.90 -14.58 -6.96
N ASP A 119 11.74 -15.91 -7.01
CA ASP A 119 11.03 -16.76 -6.03
C ASP A 119 11.77 -16.88 -4.68
N ASN A 120 12.15 -15.76 -4.06
CA ASN A 120 12.91 -15.76 -2.81
C ASN A 120 11.99 -15.71 -1.57
N PRO A 121 12.15 -16.63 -0.60
CA PRO A 121 11.29 -16.75 0.60
C PRO A 121 11.39 -15.56 1.57
N THR A 122 12.30 -14.62 1.35
CA THR A 122 12.40 -13.36 2.09
C THR A 122 11.23 -12.41 1.85
N LEU A 123 10.45 -12.61 0.77
CA LEU A 123 9.26 -11.80 0.46
C LEU A 123 8.20 -11.85 1.56
N ASN A 124 8.01 -12.99 2.21
CA ASN A 124 6.90 -13.21 3.16
C ASN A 124 7.00 -12.35 4.43
N ALA A 125 8.22 -11.96 4.83
CA ALA A 125 8.42 -11.07 5.97
C ALA A 125 8.13 -9.60 5.60
N PHE A 126 8.51 -9.21 4.38
CA PHE A 126 8.28 -7.86 3.87
C PHE A 126 6.80 -7.58 3.62
N ASP A 127 6.06 -8.59 3.18
CA ASP A 127 4.63 -8.48 2.91
C ASP A 127 3.82 -8.21 4.20
N LYS A 128 4.16 -8.90 5.29
CA LYS A 128 3.54 -8.67 6.61
C LYS A 128 3.93 -7.32 7.22
N ALA A 129 5.19 -6.92 7.10
CA ALA A 129 5.65 -5.63 7.61
C ALA A 129 5.08 -4.45 6.79
N GLY A 130 4.94 -4.62 5.48
CA GLY A 130 4.37 -3.64 4.56
C GLY A 130 2.92 -3.33 4.89
N GLY A 131 2.10 -4.37 5.10
CA GLY A 131 0.70 -4.20 5.49
C GLY A 131 0.53 -3.39 6.77
N PHE A 132 1.30 -3.71 7.82
CA PHE A 132 1.22 -2.99 9.10
C PHE A 132 1.63 -1.52 8.97
N THR A 133 2.71 -1.25 8.23
CA THR A 133 3.21 0.12 7.99
C THR A 133 2.16 0.94 7.23
N TYR A 134 1.54 0.36 6.21
CA TYR A 134 0.49 1.01 5.43
C TYR A 134 -0.73 1.35 6.30
N PHE A 135 -1.18 0.41 7.14
CA PHE A 135 -2.28 0.64 8.10
C PHE A 135 -1.98 1.78 9.07
N LEU A 136 -0.78 1.83 9.64
CA LEU A 136 -0.37 2.90 10.53
C LEU A 136 -0.41 4.25 9.81
N THR A 137 0.13 4.33 8.60
CA THR A 137 0.17 5.60 7.86
C THR A 137 -1.22 6.12 7.49
N ILE A 138 -2.13 5.26 7.01
CA ILE A 138 -3.52 5.65 6.73
C ILE A 138 -4.23 6.15 8.00
N SER A 139 -4.08 5.42 9.10
CA SER A 139 -4.69 5.79 10.38
C SER A 139 -4.21 7.16 10.85
N LEU A 140 -2.92 7.43 10.67
CA LEU A 140 -2.31 8.69 11.08
C LEU A 140 -2.77 9.86 10.21
N VAL A 141 -2.81 9.68 8.88
CA VAL A 141 -3.40 10.66 7.94
C VAL A 141 -4.86 10.95 8.31
N TYR A 142 -5.65 9.92 8.60
CA TYR A 142 -7.05 10.07 9.00
C TYR A 142 -7.20 10.88 10.30
N ILE A 143 -6.43 10.55 11.34
CA ILE A 143 -6.44 11.28 12.62
C ILE A 143 -6.07 12.75 12.38
N SER A 144 -5.09 13.02 11.53
CA SER A 144 -4.65 14.38 11.22
C SER A 144 -5.75 15.19 10.52
N ALA A 145 -6.42 14.62 9.50
CA ALA A 145 -7.52 15.26 8.79
C ALA A 145 -8.70 15.58 9.74
N GLN A 146 -9.03 14.62 10.61
CA GLN A 146 -10.06 14.80 11.62
C GLN A 146 -9.71 15.87 12.66
N SER A 147 -8.43 15.97 13.05
CA SER A 147 -8.00 17.01 13.98
C SER A 147 -8.22 18.42 13.42
N ILE A 148 -7.98 18.61 12.12
CA ILE A 148 -8.21 19.89 11.44
C ILE A 148 -9.71 20.18 11.35
N LEU A 149 -10.51 19.21 10.91
CA LEU A 149 -11.96 19.37 10.83
C LEU A 149 -12.57 19.69 12.21
N GLY A 150 -12.14 18.95 13.23
CA GLY A 150 -12.54 19.16 14.62
C GLY A 150 -12.19 20.54 15.15
N SER A 151 -11.00 21.06 14.81
CA SER A 151 -10.59 22.42 15.21
C SER A 151 -11.51 23.50 14.62
N ARG A 152 -11.93 23.32 13.36
CA ARG A 152 -12.85 24.26 12.68
C ARG A 152 -14.25 24.20 13.26
N VAL A 153 -14.80 23.00 13.48
CA VAL A 153 -16.12 22.81 14.11
C VAL A 153 -16.12 23.36 15.53
N TYR A 154 -15.04 23.17 16.29
CA TYR A 154 -14.91 23.69 17.64
C TYR A 154 -14.96 25.23 17.69
N ALA A 155 -14.30 25.89 16.75
CA ALA A 155 -14.32 27.35 16.63
C ALA A 155 -15.74 27.87 16.30
N LEU A 156 -16.51 27.14 15.50
CA LEU A 156 -17.85 27.54 15.08
C LEU A 156 -18.89 27.42 16.19
N TYR A 157 -18.76 26.43 17.09
CA TYR A 157 -19.75 26.11 18.13
C TYR A 157 -19.54 26.81 19.49
N GLY A 158 -18.73 27.88 19.53
CA GLY A 158 -18.65 28.73 20.72
C GLY A 158 -18.08 28.02 21.96
N ASN A 159 -17.06 27.17 21.77
CA ASN A 159 -16.17 26.68 22.83
C ASN A 159 -16.77 25.69 23.86
N LYS A 160 -17.96 25.11 23.61
CA LYS A 160 -18.51 24.08 24.51
C LYS A 160 -17.70 22.78 24.44
N ARG A 161 -17.01 22.42 25.54
CA ARG A 161 -16.06 21.29 25.64
C ARG A 161 -16.67 19.92 25.31
N LEU A 162 -17.98 19.76 25.46
CA LEU A 162 -18.69 18.49 25.25
C LEU A 162 -18.65 18.03 23.79
N HIS A 163 -18.73 18.97 22.83
CA HIS A 163 -18.61 18.65 21.40
C HIS A 163 -17.20 18.19 21.02
N LEU A 164 -16.17 18.77 21.65
CA LEU A 164 -14.79 18.40 21.39
C LEU A 164 -14.51 16.95 21.84
N VAL A 165 -15.00 16.57 23.02
CA VAL A 165 -14.85 15.20 23.53
C VAL A 165 -15.62 14.21 22.65
N GLY A 166 -16.85 14.53 22.25
CA GLY A 166 -17.63 13.67 21.36
C GLY A 166 -16.96 13.46 19.99
N LEU A 167 -16.36 14.52 19.44
CA LEU A 167 -15.69 14.46 18.15
C LEU A 167 -14.35 13.71 18.22
N ILE A 168 -13.58 13.88 19.31
CA ILE A 168 -12.38 13.08 19.57
C ILE A 168 -12.73 11.61 19.74
N LEU A 169 -13.76 11.28 20.53
CA LEU A 169 -14.20 9.91 20.74
C LEU A 169 -14.61 9.25 19.41
N LEU A 170 -15.47 9.94 18.64
CA LEU A 170 -15.90 9.46 17.33
C LEU A 170 -14.70 9.26 16.38
N CYS A 171 -13.76 10.20 16.37
CA CYS A 171 -12.58 10.14 15.50
C CYS A 171 -11.56 9.07 15.90
N CYS A 172 -11.42 8.75 17.19
CA CYS A 172 -10.53 7.68 17.64
C CYS A 172 -11.18 6.30 17.47
N VAL A 173 -12.48 6.18 17.68
CA VAL A 173 -13.17 4.88 17.69
C VAL A 173 -13.41 4.37 16.26
N LEU A 174 -13.83 5.22 15.32
CA LEU A 174 -14.12 4.82 13.93
C LEU A 174 -12.94 4.10 13.23
N PRO A 175 -11.72 4.68 13.17
CA PRO A 175 -10.61 4.05 12.46
C PRO A 175 -10.06 2.82 13.18
N LEU A 176 -10.28 2.67 14.49
CA LEU A 176 -9.94 1.46 15.23
C LEU A 176 -10.98 0.34 15.03
N ALA A 177 -12.25 0.71 14.85
CA ALA A 177 -13.33 -0.25 14.66
C ALA A 177 -13.21 -1.03 13.35
N VAL A 178 -12.77 -0.38 12.26
CA VAL A 178 -12.64 -1.02 10.93
C VAL A 178 -11.69 -2.23 10.93
N PRO A 179 -10.39 -2.11 11.31
CA PRO A 179 -9.48 -3.24 11.35
C PRO A 179 -9.90 -4.26 12.42
N PHE A 180 -10.51 -3.81 13.51
CA PHE A 180 -11.01 -4.71 14.56
C PHE A 180 -12.14 -5.60 14.05
N ILE A 181 -13.08 -5.05 13.28
CA ILE A 181 -14.16 -5.80 12.63
C ILE A 181 -13.56 -6.77 11.61
N GLU A 182 -12.57 -6.37 10.84
CA GLU A 182 -11.92 -7.24 9.85
C GLU A 182 -11.22 -8.43 10.52
N VAL A 183 -10.47 -8.18 11.60
CA VAL A 183 -9.82 -9.23 12.40
C VAL A 183 -10.87 -10.17 13.02
N LEU A 184 -11.97 -9.65 13.55
CA LEU A 184 -13.03 -10.45 14.16
C LEU A 184 -13.82 -11.28 13.14
N SER A 185 -14.04 -10.73 11.94
CA SER A 185 -14.84 -11.39 10.92
C SER A 185 -14.09 -12.58 10.29
N GLY A 186 -12.75 -12.61 10.40
CA GLY A 186 -11.92 -13.63 9.78
C GLY A 186 -12.03 -13.67 8.25
N THR A 187 -12.79 -12.73 7.67
CA THR A 187 -12.92 -12.50 6.24
C THR A 187 -11.99 -11.35 5.91
N ASN A 188 -11.07 -11.57 4.98
CA ASN A 188 -10.34 -10.46 4.38
C ASN A 188 -11.37 -9.67 3.57
N VAL A 189 -11.98 -8.64 4.16
CA VAL A 189 -12.98 -7.81 3.46
C VAL A 189 -12.31 -7.12 2.27
N PHE A 190 -10.99 -6.92 2.34
CA PHE A 190 -10.15 -6.54 1.21
C PHE A 190 -10.12 -7.53 0.02
N GLU A 191 -10.52 -8.80 0.18
CA GLU A 191 -10.69 -9.72 -0.96
C GLU A 191 -11.94 -9.42 -1.80
N GLY A 192 -12.87 -8.61 -1.29
CA GLY A 192 -14.12 -8.23 -1.95
C GLY A 192 -14.10 -6.88 -2.67
N LEU A 193 -13.05 -6.06 -2.50
CA LEU A 193 -12.88 -4.88 -3.35
C LEU A 193 -12.72 -5.36 -4.80
N PRO A 194 -13.50 -4.81 -5.74
CA PRO A 194 -13.61 -5.35 -7.08
C PRO A 194 -12.22 -5.47 -7.70
N GLN A 195 -11.90 -6.67 -8.19
CA GLN A 195 -10.65 -7.09 -8.84
C GLN A 195 -10.17 -6.19 -10.01
N ILE A 196 -10.91 -5.11 -10.28
CA ILE A 196 -10.65 -4.10 -11.30
C ILE A 196 -9.43 -3.25 -10.92
N LEU A 197 -9.13 -3.05 -9.61
CA LEU A 197 -8.01 -2.18 -9.23
C LEU A 197 -6.63 -2.88 -9.21
N TYR A 198 -6.54 -4.18 -8.92
CA TYR A 198 -5.25 -4.90 -8.88
C TYR A 198 -5.38 -6.41 -9.20
N PRO A 199 -5.50 -6.81 -10.47
CA PRO A 199 -5.53 -8.24 -10.84
C PRO A 199 -4.17 -8.96 -10.65
N GLN A 200 -3.06 -8.22 -10.54
CA GLN A 200 -1.70 -8.78 -10.42
C GLN A 200 -1.33 -9.22 -9.00
N ALA A 201 -1.82 -8.54 -7.95
CA ALA A 201 -1.45 -8.86 -6.55
C ALA A 201 -1.97 -10.23 -6.07
N ARG A 202 -2.99 -10.78 -6.73
CA ARG A 202 -3.64 -12.04 -6.32
C ARG A 202 -2.78 -13.29 -6.55
N ARG A 203 -1.77 -13.23 -7.42
CA ARG A 203 -0.89 -14.39 -7.66
C ARG A 203 0.21 -14.53 -6.60
N CYS A 204 0.57 -13.45 -5.91
CA CYS A 204 1.63 -13.48 -4.89
C CYS A 204 1.11 -13.90 -3.51
N PHE A 205 -0.15 -13.59 -3.17
CA PHE A 205 -0.71 -13.89 -1.85
C PHE A 205 -1.23 -15.33 -1.66
N LEU A 206 -1.44 -16.06 -2.77
CA LEU A 206 -2.03 -17.42 -2.78
C LEU A 206 -1.00 -18.53 -3.02
N SER A 207 0.28 -18.20 -3.21
CA SER A 207 1.39 -19.17 -3.28
C SER A 207 2.22 -19.18 -2.00
#